data_AF-A0A832JPL7-F1
#
_entry.id   AF-A0A832JPL7-F1
#
_cell.length_a   1.000
_cell.length_b   1.000
_cell.length_c   1.000
_cell.angle_alpha   90.00
_cell.angle_beta   90.00
_cell.angle_gamma   90.00
#
_symmetry.space_group_name_H-M   'P 1'
#
loop_
_entity.id
_entity.type
_entity.pdbx_description
1 polymer ?
#
loop_
_entity_poly.entity_id
_entity_poly.type
_entity_poly.pdbx_seq_one_letter_code
_entity_poly.pdbx_strand_id
1 'polypeptide(L)'
;MDERASILKEILRPGRIPSREELEWALKSPLRDEEHDGFRGPLLNVMMFNEWVESLEEPATLEGLNLSGANLNYLQVRRLRLVSCDLSGCSALRSSWEEVHVEGSNLRGMDLSLSSFRGLRLRQCDARDCRLDGSMLDGVCFERCALERASLCECTVVSTSLSECKGAEVELSFSICNELSALYCDLRGLRAEGMSLLKGEFQWSNLERSHLEMCSLQDLRLWHCRLGGASFSESSLANLSLRRCKFKDTRLSLRELQLLGPLSRRNPSALLLEEVEGEFEEAHHTYSALEENYRGMGELEERDLAFLRKNEAKRMMAKRNGRILEYLYQTFMRAYSSYGTSPVRIVASSVGVMFLCALYYWLSGGLDYGPHRPSFTSALYFSAITFATIGYGDVVPLGSARVLAAIEGFWGFFSNSYFLVVLARRLYRD
;
A
#
# COMPACT_ATOMS: atom_id res chain seq x y z
N MET A 1 -6.57 26.91 52.26
CA MET A 1 -6.45 25.54 51.73
C MET A 1 -7.75 24.77 51.86
N ASP A 2 -8.42 24.74 53.02
CA ASP A 2 -9.56 23.84 53.27
C ASP A 2 -10.84 24.16 52.49
N GLU A 3 -11.17 25.44 52.24
CA GLU A 3 -12.48 25.81 51.69
C GLU A 3 -12.67 25.31 50.25
N ARG A 4 -11.69 25.49 49.37
CA ARG A 4 -11.80 25.05 47.98
C ARG A 4 -11.76 23.54 47.84
N ALA A 5 -10.88 22.86 48.58
CA ALA A 5 -10.84 21.40 48.60
C ALA A 5 -12.15 20.82 49.16
N SER A 6 -12.77 21.48 50.14
CA SER A 6 -14.09 21.11 50.66
C SER A 6 -15.19 21.28 49.61
N ILE A 7 -15.22 22.42 48.90
CA ILE A 7 -16.18 22.66 47.81
C ILE A 7 -16.00 21.61 46.71
N LEU A 8 -14.76 21.31 46.33
CA LEU A 8 -14.46 20.28 45.33
C LEU A 8 -14.96 18.89 45.81
N LYS A 9 -14.84 18.57 47.10
CA LYS A 9 -15.32 17.30 47.69
C LYS A 9 -16.83 17.22 47.69
N GLU A 10 -17.50 18.35 47.84
CA GLU A 10 -18.96 18.40 47.79
C GLU A 10 -19.50 18.31 46.36
N ILE A 11 -18.82 18.95 45.41
CA ILE A 11 -19.13 18.91 43.97
C ILE A 11 -18.93 17.48 43.44
N LEU A 12 -17.74 16.91 43.61
CA LEU A 12 -17.33 15.61 43.07
C LEU A 12 -17.59 14.45 44.06
N ARG A 13 -18.64 14.55 44.88
CA ARG A 13 -18.98 13.48 45.82
C ARG A 13 -19.51 12.24 45.08
N PRO A 14 -19.15 11.02 45.51
CA PRO A 14 -19.66 9.78 44.92
C PRO A 14 -21.19 9.75 44.82
N GLY A 15 -21.72 9.29 43.67
CA GLY A 15 -23.16 9.15 43.43
C GLY A 15 -23.94 10.45 43.18
N ARG A 16 -23.31 11.63 43.23
CA ARG A 16 -23.90 12.89 42.77
C ARG A 16 -23.50 13.15 41.34
N ILE A 17 -24.43 13.53 40.47
CA ILE A 17 -24.12 14.07 39.14
C ILE A 17 -23.97 15.59 39.28
N PRO A 18 -22.75 16.16 39.14
CA PRO A 18 -22.56 17.59 39.26
C PRO A 18 -23.14 18.31 38.04
N SER A 19 -23.57 19.55 38.23
CA SER A 19 -24.03 20.37 37.11
C SER A 19 -22.88 20.73 36.17
N ARG A 20 -23.22 21.15 34.95
CA ARG A 20 -22.26 21.59 33.94
C ARG A 20 -21.31 22.68 34.47
N GLU A 21 -21.85 23.71 35.12
CA GLU A 21 -21.08 24.83 35.68
C GLU A 21 -20.13 24.37 36.79
N GLU A 22 -20.58 23.44 37.64
CA GLU A 22 -19.75 22.87 38.70
C GLU A 22 -18.59 22.05 38.13
N LEU A 23 -18.81 21.27 37.07
CA LEU A 23 -17.76 20.51 36.39
C LEU A 23 -16.76 21.42 35.67
N GLU A 24 -17.25 22.43 34.95
CA GLU A 24 -16.39 23.42 34.31
C GLU A 24 -15.53 24.16 35.35
N TRP A 25 -16.13 24.58 36.47
CA TRP A 25 -15.41 25.22 37.56
C TRP A 25 -14.38 24.28 38.20
N ALA A 26 -14.75 23.02 38.46
CA ALA A 26 -13.87 22.04 39.09
C ALA A 26 -12.65 21.74 38.22
N LEU A 27 -12.82 21.58 36.91
CA LEU A 27 -11.75 21.16 36.00
C LEU A 27 -10.93 22.31 35.40
N LYS A 28 -11.52 23.50 35.20
CA LYS A 28 -10.76 24.66 34.66
C LYS A 28 -10.00 25.46 35.71
N SER A 29 -10.43 25.45 36.96
CA SER A 29 -9.85 26.35 37.95
C SER A 29 -8.45 25.85 38.36
N PRO A 30 -7.36 26.63 38.18
CA PRO A 30 -6.06 26.25 38.71
C PRO A 30 -6.11 26.28 40.24
N LEU A 31 -5.74 25.19 40.92
CA LEU A 31 -5.32 25.29 42.31
C LEU A 31 -4.01 26.08 42.29
N ARG A 32 -3.99 27.26 42.93
CA ARG A 32 -2.84 28.18 42.92
C ARG A 32 -1.54 27.41 43.16
N ASP A 33 -0.52 27.79 42.40
CA ASP A 33 0.84 27.28 42.49
C ASP A 33 1.34 27.26 43.93
N GLU A 34 1.61 26.06 44.47
CA GLU A 34 2.65 25.91 45.47
C GLU A 34 3.87 25.33 44.74
N GLU A 35 4.83 26.21 44.45
CA GLU A 35 6.17 25.93 43.92
C GLU A 35 7.10 25.26 44.97
N HIS A 36 6.56 24.54 45.94
CA HIS A 36 7.34 23.82 46.93
C HIS A 36 6.93 22.35 46.97
N ASP A 37 7.88 21.51 46.54
CA ASP A 37 7.79 20.08 46.29
C ASP A 37 6.89 19.68 45.12
N GLY A 38 7.54 19.17 44.06
CA GLY A 38 6.92 18.78 42.81
C GLY A 38 5.63 17.97 43.01
N PHE A 39 4.64 18.25 42.15
CA PHE A 39 3.43 17.46 41.93
C PHE A 39 2.17 17.70 42.80
N ARG A 40 1.65 18.92 43.08
CA ARG A 40 0.37 19.01 43.85
C ARG A 40 -0.75 20.02 43.49
N GLY A 41 -0.63 20.95 42.55
CA GLY A 41 -1.74 21.85 42.20
C GLY A 41 -2.82 21.20 41.29
N PRO A 42 -2.59 21.09 39.97
CA PRO A 42 -3.55 20.54 39.00
C PRO A 42 -4.02 19.10 39.30
N LEU A 43 -3.23 18.33 40.05
CA LEU A 43 -3.53 16.92 40.34
C LEU A 43 -4.75 16.71 41.21
N LEU A 44 -5.05 17.57 42.19
CA LEU A 44 -6.16 17.29 43.11
C LEU A 44 -7.53 17.34 42.40
N ASN A 45 -7.73 18.31 41.49
CA ASN A 45 -8.95 18.39 40.68
C ASN A 45 -9.14 17.12 39.84
N VAL A 46 -8.08 16.70 39.16
CA VAL A 46 -8.10 15.50 38.30
C VAL A 46 -8.27 14.24 39.14
N MET A 47 -7.58 14.11 40.27
CA MET A 47 -7.72 12.96 41.18
C MET A 47 -9.14 12.81 41.68
N MET A 48 -9.77 13.89 42.14
CA MET A 48 -11.14 13.84 42.62
C MET A 48 -12.15 13.61 41.50
N PHE A 49 -11.86 14.10 40.29
CA PHE A 49 -12.69 13.78 39.13
C PHE A 49 -12.57 12.30 38.76
N ASN A 50 -11.37 11.72 38.81
CA ASN A 50 -11.15 10.29 38.60
C ASN A 50 -11.93 9.46 39.64
N GLU A 51 -11.83 9.78 40.93
CA GLU A 51 -12.61 9.12 42.00
C GLU A 51 -14.12 9.22 41.76
N TRP A 52 -14.59 10.39 41.31
CA TRP A 52 -15.99 10.57 40.95
C TRP A 52 -16.39 9.67 39.78
N VAL A 53 -15.60 9.62 38.71
CA VAL A 53 -15.86 8.75 37.55
C VAL A 53 -15.86 7.27 37.95
N GLU A 54 -14.93 6.84 38.79
CA GLU A 54 -14.89 5.46 39.30
C GLU A 54 -16.11 5.10 40.15
N SER A 55 -16.74 6.08 40.81
CA SER A 55 -17.94 5.85 41.61
C SER A 55 -19.24 5.70 40.80
N LEU A 56 -19.20 5.98 39.49
CA LEU A 56 -20.39 5.89 38.63
C LEU A 56 -20.70 4.42 38.32
N GLU A 57 -21.88 3.97 38.74
CA GLU A 57 -22.38 2.63 38.40
C GLU A 57 -22.80 2.54 36.92
N GLU A 58 -23.31 3.64 36.36
CA GLU A 58 -23.83 3.74 34.99
C GLU A 58 -23.06 4.79 34.16
N PRO A 59 -22.99 4.65 32.82
CA PRO A 59 -22.36 5.63 31.94
C PRO A 59 -22.97 7.03 32.11
N ALA A 60 -22.15 8.02 32.46
CA ALA A 60 -22.59 9.42 32.55
C ALA A 60 -22.41 10.16 31.22
N THR A 61 -23.39 10.98 30.86
CA THR A 61 -23.32 11.89 29.71
C THR A 61 -23.04 13.31 30.17
N LEU A 62 -21.97 13.89 29.66
CA LEU A 62 -21.57 15.26 29.88
C LEU A 62 -21.76 16.03 28.58
N GLU A 63 -22.67 17.00 28.59
CA GLU A 63 -23.06 17.75 27.40
C GLU A 63 -22.67 19.22 27.50
N GLY A 64 -22.06 19.73 26.42
CA GLY A 64 -21.78 21.15 26.26
C GLY A 64 -20.65 21.69 27.12
N LEU A 65 -19.89 20.86 27.84
CA LEU A 65 -18.85 21.34 28.75
C LEU A 65 -17.80 22.15 27.99
N ASN A 66 -17.49 23.34 28.50
CA ASN A 66 -16.37 24.13 28.02
C ASN A 66 -15.16 23.89 28.94
N LEU A 67 -14.26 23.02 28.51
CA LEU A 67 -12.99 22.72 29.17
C LEU A 67 -11.77 23.28 28.41
N SER A 68 -11.96 24.11 27.38
CA SER A 68 -10.89 24.68 26.55
C SER A 68 -9.66 25.13 27.36
N GLY A 69 -8.48 24.63 26.99
CA GLY A 69 -7.21 24.97 27.63
C GLY A 69 -6.99 24.41 29.05
N ALA A 70 -7.88 23.54 29.54
CA ALA A 70 -7.73 22.94 30.86
C ALA A 70 -6.54 21.97 30.92
N ASN A 71 -5.96 21.85 32.12
CA ASN A 71 -4.98 20.83 32.44
C ASN A 71 -5.69 19.60 33.01
N LEU A 72 -5.83 18.58 32.18
CA LEU A 72 -6.42 17.28 32.41
C LEU A 72 -5.36 16.17 32.39
N ASN A 73 -4.10 16.50 32.70
CA ASN A 73 -3.03 15.51 32.74
C ASN A 73 -3.34 14.44 33.79
N TYR A 74 -3.05 13.18 33.47
CA TYR A 74 -3.36 12.01 34.31
C TYR A 74 -4.86 11.74 34.53
N LEU A 75 -5.72 12.35 33.70
CA LEU A 75 -7.16 12.08 33.72
C LEU A 75 -7.42 10.59 33.45
N GLN A 76 -8.27 9.98 34.26
CA GLN A 76 -8.73 8.62 34.09
C GLN A 76 -10.24 8.66 33.89
N VAL A 77 -10.67 8.39 32.66
CA VAL A 77 -12.07 8.40 32.28
C VAL A 77 -12.47 7.06 31.71
N ARG A 78 -13.58 6.55 32.23
CA ARG A 78 -14.16 5.28 31.82
C ARG A 78 -15.64 5.43 31.57
N ARG A 79 -16.14 4.86 30.47
CA ARG A 79 -17.57 4.79 30.12
C ARG A 79 -18.30 6.13 30.18
N LEU A 80 -17.61 7.23 29.85
CA LEU A 80 -18.23 8.54 29.74
C LEU A 80 -18.70 8.81 28.32
N ARG A 81 -19.74 9.64 28.19
CA ARG A 81 -20.16 10.23 26.93
C ARG A 81 -19.96 11.74 26.97
N LEU A 82 -19.12 12.27 26.09
CA LEU A 82 -18.88 13.71 25.94
C LEU A 82 -19.58 14.18 24.67
N VAL A 83 -20.59 15.02 24.80
CA VAL A 83 -21.41 15.48 23.66
C VAL A 83 -21.29 16.98 23.52
N SER A 84 -20.90 17.46 22.34
CA SER A 84 -20.79 18.90 22.04
C SER A 84 -19.90 19.68 23.02
N CYS A 85 -18.86 19.04 23.58
CA CYS A 85 -17.93 19.67 24.52
C CYS A 85 -16.81 20.41 23.78
N ASP A 86 -16.27 21.46 24.40
CA ASP A 86 -15.07 22.15 23.95
C ASP A 86 -13.87 21.72 24.81
N LEU A 87 -12.99 20.91 24.22
CA LEU A 87 -11.74 20.41 24.79
C LEU A 87 -10.54 20.98 24.02
N SER A 88 -10.73 22.06 23.25
CA SER A 88 -9.67 22.63 22.42
C SER A 88 -8.51 23.15 23.27
N GLY A 89 -7.29 22.84 22.84
CA GLY A 89 -6.05 23.22 23.52
C GLY A 89 -5.87 22.62 24.92
N CYS A 90 -6.70 21.67 25.35
CA CYS A 90 -6.50 20.98 26.62
C CYS A 90 -5.20 20.18 26.61
N SER A 91 -4.55 20.10 27.77
CA SER A 91 -3.46 19.15 28.00
C SER A 91 -4.03 17.97 28.77
N ALA A 92 -4.02 16.77 28.19
CA ALA A 92 -4.45 15.53 28.80
C ALA A 92 -3.35 14.47 28.67
N LEU A 93 -2.11 14.88 28.96
CA LEU A 93 -0.93 14.03 28.90
C LEU A 93 -1.08 12.85 29.87
N ARG A 94 -0.65 11.66 29.42
CA ARG A 94 -0.64 10.45 30.25
C ARG A 94 -2.02 10.12 30.85
N SER A 95 -3.07 10.43 30.10
CA SER A 95 -4.44 10.11 30.49
C SER A 95 -4.83 8.69 30.07
N SER A 96 -5.92 8.18 30.62
CA SER A 96 -6.49 6.87 30.28
C SER A 96 -7.96 7.04 29.92
N TRP A 97 -8.33 6.54 28.74
CA TRP A 97 -9.68 6.64 28.18
C TRP A 97 -10.19 5.25 27.81
N GLU A 98 -11.04 4.68 28.66
CA GLU A 98 -11.61 3.35 28.44
C GLU A 98 -13.11 3.43 28.13
N GLU A 99 -13.53 2.90 26.98
CA GLU A 99 -14.94 2.84 26.56
C GLU A 99 -15.63 4.22 26.50
N VAL A 100 -14.85 5.29 26.28
CA VAL A 100 -15.37 6.67 26.19
C VAL A 100 -15.93 6.95 24.81
N HIS A 101 -17.04 7.68 24.76
CA HIS A 101 -17.69 8.12 23.52
C HIS A 101 -17.67 9.64 23.46
N VAL A 102 -17.12 10.22 22.39
CA VAL A 102 -17.10 11.66 22.16
C VAL A 102 -17.82 11.94 20.85
N GLU A 103 -18.82 12.82 20.91
CA GLU A 103 -19.68 13.14 19.78
C GLU A 103 -19.77 14.65 19.59
N GLY A 104 -19.56 15.13 18.36
CA GLY A 104 -19.73 16.54 18.00
C GLY A 104 -18.83 17.52 18.77
N SER A 105 -17.74 17.06 19.39
CA SER A 105 -16.93 17.86 20.29
C SER A 105 -15.71 18.47 19.58
N ASN A 106 -15.21 19.58 20.11
CA ASN A 106 -14.01 20.26 19.64
C ASN A 106 -12.78 19.79 20.43
N LEU A 107 -11.88 19.07 19.78
CA LEU A 107 -10.61 18.53 20.29
C LEU A 107 -9.40 19.25 19.65
N ARG A 108 -9.62 20.40 19.00
CA ARG A 108 -8.59 21.07 18.20
C ARG A 108 -7.38 21.43 19.06
N GLY A 109 -6.20 21.01 18.66
CA GLY A 109 -4.95 21.28 19.38
C GLY A 109 -4.85 20.60 20.75
N MET A 110 -5.73 19.65 21.07
CA MET A 110 -5.66 18.91 22.34
C MET A 110 -4.43 18.02 22.36
N ASP A 111 -3.71 18.03 23.48
CA ASP A 111 -2.53 17.21 23.70
C ASP A 111 -2.89 15.96 24.51
N LEU A 112 -2.93 14.83 23.82
CA LEU A 112 -3.22 13.49 24.32
C LEU A 112 -1.96 12.60 24.34
N SER A 113 -0.76 13.20 24.24
CA SER A 113 0.49 12.45 24.14
C SER A 113 0.72 11.54 25.35
N LEU A 114 1.35 10.39 25.11
CA LEU A 114 1.66 9.35 26.11
C LEU A 114 0.44 8.78 26.84
N SER A 115 -0.75 8.91 26.26
CA SER A 115 -2.01 8.42 26.85
C SER A 115 -2.36 7.00 26.39
N SER A 116 -3.31 6.38 27.08
CA SER A 116 -3.85 5.06 26.73
C SER A 116 -5.31 5.17 26.35
N PHE A 117 -5.67 4.62 25.19
CA PHE A 117 -7.02 4.59 24.66
C PHE A 117 -7.44 3.15 24.44
N ARG A 118 -8.55 2.76 25.06
CA ARG A 118 -9.17 1.45 24.84
C ARG A 118 -10.64 1.62 24.49
N GLY A 119 -11.00 1.31 23.25
CA GLY A 119 -12.38 1.43 22.79
C GLY A 119 -12.91 2.87 22.74
N LEU A 120 -12.03 3.87 22.64
CA LEU A 120 -12.42 5.27 22.46
C LEU A 120 -13.15 5.43 21.12
N ARG A 121 -14.34 6.02 21.13
CA ARG A 121 -15.10 6.33 19.92
C ARG A 121 -15.27 7.83 19.77
N LEU A 122 -14.79 8.37 18.65
CA LEU A 122 -14.88 9.77 18.27
C LEU A 122 -15.77 9.86 17.03
N ARG A 123 -16.90 10.56 17.14
CA ARG A 123 -17.84 10.74 16.03
C ARG A 123 -18.07 12.22 15.76
N GLN A 124 -17.90 12.64 14.52
CA GLN A 124 -18.14 14.02 14.08
C GLN A 124 -17.39 15.07 14.93
N CYS A 125 -16.20 14.72 15.41
CA CYS A 125 -15.36 15.60 16.23
C CYS A 125 -14.38 16.40 15.38
N ASP A 126 -13.99 17.57 15.88
CA ASP A 126 -12.90 18.37 15.32
C ASP A 126 -11.61 18.12 16.10
N ALA A 127 -10.78 17.19 15.64
CA ALA A 127 -9.49 16.81 16.22
C ALA A 127 -8.30 17.33 15.38
N ARG A 128 -8.48 18.44 14.67
CA ARG A 128 -7.40 19.08 13.92
C ARG A 128 -6.27 19.50 14.84
N ASP A 129 -5.02 19.33 14.40
CA ASP A 129 -3.83 19.71 15.16
C ASP A 129 -3.70 19.01 16.53
N CYS A 130 -4.48 17.94 16.79
CA CYS A 130 -4.38 17.12 18.01
C CYS A 130 -3.05 16.35 18.04
N ARG A 131 -2.47 16.17 19.21
CA ARG A 131 -1.27 15.33 19.41
C ARG A 131 -1.60 14.08 20.19
N LEU A 132 -1.28 12.92 19.66
CA LEU A 132 -1.40 11.61 20.30
C LEU A 132 -0.04 10.93 20.40
N ASP A 133 1.07 11.67 20.31
CA ASP A 133 2.41 11.09 20.17
C ASP A 133 2.75 10.14 21.32
N GLY A 134 3.33 8.99 20.99
CA GLY A 134 3.69 7.95 21.95
C GLY A 134 2.51 7.31 22.69
N SER A 135 1.27 7.48 22.20
CA SER A 135 0.08 6.89 22.83
C SER A 135 -0.16 5.43 22.40
N MET A 136 -0.98 4.74 23.19
CA MET A 136 -1.50 3.42 22.87
C MET A 136 -2.95 3.53 22.42
N LEU A 137 -3.23 3.14 21.18
CA LEU A 137 -4.57 3.14 20.59
C LEU A 137 -5.04 1.69 20.39
N ASP A 138 -5.87 1.18 21.29
CA ASP A 138 -6.48 -0.14 21.18
C ASP A 138 -7.99 -0.03 20.90
N GLY A 139 -8.41 -0.40 19.69
CA GLY A 139 -9.82 -0.39 19.30
C GLY A 139 -10.41 1.02 19.19
N VAL A 140 -9.60 2.03 18.84
CA VAL A 140 -10.05 3.42 18.69
C VAL A 140 -10.80 3.57 17.36
N CYS A 141 -11.94 4.26 17.38
CA CYS A 141 -12.75 4.51 16.19
C CYS A 141 -12.94 6.01 15.96
N PHE A 142 -12.47 6.50 14.81
CA PHE A 142 -12.75 7.84 14.31
C PHE A 142 -13.78 7.73 13.18
N GLU A 143 -14.99 8.27 13.38
CA GLU A 143 -16.04 8.31 12.37
C GLU A 143 -16.34 9.77 12.02
N ARG A 144 -16.19 10.14 10.74
CA ARG A 144 -16.50 11.49 10.23
C ARG A 144 -15.81 12.62 10.99
N CYS A 145 -14.60 12.36 11.49
CA CYS A 145 -13.81 13.34 12.24
C CYS A 145 -12.92 14.18 11.30
N ALA A 146 -12.64 15.40 11.74
CA ALA A 146 -11.59 16.25 11.16
C ALA A 146 -10.28 16.00 11.93
N LEU A 147 -9.28 15.47 11.26
CA LEU A 147 -7.98 15.03 11.79
C LEU A 147 -6.83 15.73 11.06
N GLU A 148 -7.09 16.82 10.33
CA GLU A 148 -6.06 17.48 9.56
C GLU A 148 -4.90 17.94 10.47
N ARG A 149 -3.67 17.56 10.09
CA ARG A 149 -2.43 17.75 10.87
C ARG A 149 -2.45 17.16 12.29
N ALA A 150 -3.29 16.15 12.55
CA ALA A 150 -3.17 15.39 13.79
C ALA A 150 -1.88 14.56 13.78
N SER A 151 -1.20 14.54 14.92
CA SER A 151 0.06 13.82 15.11
C SER A 151 -0.19 12.54 15.89
N LEU A 152 0.22 11.41 15.34
CA LEU A 152 0.18 10.08 15.95
C LEU A 152 1.55 9.42 15.79
N CYS A 153 2.63 10.18 16.06
CA CYS A 153 4.00 9.69 15.95
C CYS A 153 4.33 8.70 17.06
N GLU A 154 5.18 7.72 16.76
CA GLU A 154 5.68 6.74 17.75
C GLU A 154 4.57 6.03 18.54
N CYS A 155 3.37 5.90 17.95
CA CYS A 155 2.21 5.30 18.60
C CYS A 155 2.22 3.79 18.45
N THR A 156 1.60 3.09 19.41
CA THR A 156 1.20 1.69 19.23
C THR A 156 -0.27 1.64 18.87
N VAL A 157 -0.58 1.16 17.67
CA VAL A 157 -1.93 1.12 17.11
C VAL A 157 -2.38 -0.33 16.96
N VAL A 158 -3.46 -0.68 17.63
CA VAL A 158 -4.09 -1.99 17.60
C VAL A 158 -5.56 -1.82 17.23
N SER A 159 -6.01 -2.48 16.16
CA SER A 159 -7.42 -2.52 15.76
C SER A 159 -8.09 -1.14 15.66
N THR A 160 -7.38 -0.13 15.14
CA THR A 160 -7.88 1.24 15.05
C THR A 160 -8.51 1.50 13.68
N SER A 161 -9.61 2.26 13.67
CA SER A 161 -10.36 2.58 12.45
C SER A 161 -10.59 4.07 12.27
N LEU A 162 -10.44 4.53 11.03
CA LEU A 162 -10.82 5.82 10.53
C LEU A 162 -11.82 5.59 9.39
N SER A 163 -13.01 6.17 9.51
CA SER A 163 -14.04 6.06 8.49
C SER A 163 -14.57 7.45 8.13
N GLU A 164 -14.59 7.76 6.84
CA GLU A 164 -15.11 9.03 6.31
C GLU A 164 -14.43 10.27 6.94
N CYS A 165 -13.17 10.14 7.36
CA CYS A 165 -12.43 11.20 8.03
C CYS A 165 -11.70 12.12 7.05
N LYS A 166 -11.52 13.39 7.45
CA LYS A 166 -10.63 14.33 6.76
C LYS A 166 -9.31 14.37 7.53
N GLY A 167 -8.27 13.73 7.01
CA GLY A 167 -6.98 13.59 7.68
C GLY A 167 -5.82 14.05 6.80
N ALA A 168 -5.97 15.20 6.13
CA ALA A 168 -4.88 15.76 5.34
C ALA A 168 -3.68 16.07 6.26
N GLU A 169 -2.50 15.62 5.85
CA GLU A 169 -1.24 15.79 6.58
C GLU A 169 -1.23 15.19 8.00
N VAL A 170 -2.01 14.13 8.23
CA VAL A 170 -1.87 13.30 9.44
C VAL A 170 -0.48 12.68 9.48
N GLU A 171 0.06 12.56 10.68
CA GLU A 171 1.38 11.97 10.92
C GLU A 171 1.27 10.65 11.69
N LEU A 172 1.95 9.62 11.19
CA LEU A 172 2.06 8.25 11.73
C LEU A 172 3.53 7.79 11.71
N SER A 173 4.46 8.74 11.63
CA SER A 173 5.90 8.45 11.53
C SER A 173 6.36 7.59 12.72
N PHE A 174 7.12 6.54 12.42
CA PHE A 174 7.67 5.59 13.40
C PHE A 174 6.63 4.85 14.28
N SER A 175 5.36 4.84 13.87
CA SER A 175 4.31 4.13 14.60
C SER A 175 4.29 2.64 14.27
N ILE A 176 3.88 1.83 15.25
CA ILE A 176 3.73 0.39 15.14
C ILE A 176 2.24 0.06 15.10
N CYS A 177 1.77 -0.40 13.95
CA CYS A 177 0.38 -0.64 13.65
C CYS A 177 0.13 -2.13 13.38
N ASN A 178 -0.66 -2.79 14.22
CA ASN A 178 -1.08 -4.17 13.98
C ASN A 178 -2.22 -4.23 12.95
N GLU A 179 -3.29 -3.49 13.22
CA GLU A 179 -4.43 -3.36 12.31
C GLU A 179 -4.87 -1.90 12.25
N LEU A 180 -4.79 -1.30 11.06
CA LEU A 180 -5.23 0.06 10.80
C LEU A 180 -6.15 0.07 9.58
N SER A 181 -7.38 0.51 9.79
CA SER A 181 -8.36 0.72 8.73
C SER A 181 -8.60 2.21 8.53
N ALA A 182 -8.51 2.70 7.31
CA ALA A 182 -8.78 4.08 6.92
C ALA A 182 -9.61 4.11 5.64
N LEU A 183 -10.93 3.91 5.77
CA LEU A 183 -11.85 3.77 4.64
C LEU A 183 -12.50 5.10 4.30
N TYR A 184 -12.61 5.40 3.01
CA TYR A 184 -13.25 6.63 2.50
C TYR A 184 -12.67 7.93 3.10
N CYS A 185 -11.38 7.93 3.43
CA CYS A 185 -10.72 9.04 4.09
C CYS A 185 -9.97 9.94 3.10
N ASP A 186 -9.85 11.23 3.42
CA ASP A 186 -8.94 12.14 2.74
C ASP A 186 -7.62 12.24 3.52
N LEU A 187 -6.62 11.47 3.12
CA LEU A 187 -5.30 11.36 3.75
C LEU A 187 -4.18 11.94 2.88
N ARG A 188 -4.48 13.03 2.15
CA ARG A 188 -3.49 13.72 1.33
C ARG A 188 -2.32 14.18 2.16
N GLY A 189 -1.10 13.93 1.69
CA GLY A 189 0.10 14.32 2.42
C GLY A 189 0.30 13.54 3.72
N LEU A 190 -0.32 12.37 3.88
CA LEU A 190 -0.07 11.49 5.03
C LEU A 190 1.44 11.27 5.17
N ARG A 191 1.98 11.50 6.37
CA ARG A 191 3.38 11.25 6.70
C ARG A 191 3.45 10.00 7.56
N ALA A 192 4.08 8.94 7.05
CA ALA A 192 4.18 7.66 7.73
C ALA A 192 5.59 7.08 7.61
N GLU A 193 6.61 7.94 7.54
CA GLU A 193 8.00 7.51 7.41
C GLU A 193 8.39 6.54 8.54
N GLY A 194 9.02 5.42 8.18
CA GLY A 194 9.46 4.43 9.17
C GLY A 194 8.33 3.66 9.86
N MET A 195 7.07 3.80 9.42
CA MET A 195 5.93 3.09 10.02
C MET A 195 6.03 1.58 9.77
N SER A 196 5.71 0.80 10.81
CA SER A 196 5.48 -0.64 10.69
C SER A 196 3.99 -0.92 10.70
N LEU A 197 3.46 -1.56 9.65
CA LEU A 197 2.05 -1.87 9.52
C LEU A 197 1.87 -3.33 9.10
N LEU A 198 1.30 -4.16 9.99
CA LEU A 198 1.09 -5.57 9.71
C LEU A 198 -0.12 -5.84 8.80
N LYS A 199 -1.20 -5.06 8.97
CA LYS A 199 -2.41 -5.16 8.18
C LYS A 199 -3.06 -3.79 8.02
N GLY A 200 -3.08 -3.29 6.79
CA GLY A 200 -3.60 -1.98 6.43
C GLY A 200 -4.75 -2.04 5.44
N GLU A 201 -5.83 -1.32 5.70
CA GLU A 201 -6.94 -1.19 4.74
C GLU A 201 -7.27 0.28 4.47
N PHE A 202 -6.91 0.79 3.29
CA PHE A 202 -7.10 2.20 2.94
C PHE A 202 -8.11 2.39 1.79
N GLN A 203 -9.02 1.44 1.61
CA GLN A 203 -9.86 1.36 0.42
C GLN A 203 -10.68 2.64 0.21
N TRP A 204 -10.79 3.08 -1.05
CA TRP A 204 -11.48 4.31 -1.47
C TRP A 204 -10.92 5.61 -0.87
N SER A 205 -9.73 5.58 -0.29
CA SER A 205 -9.11 6.77 0.31
C SER A 205 -8.21 7.52 -0.65
N ASN A 206 -7.97 8.79 -0.29
CA ASN A 206 -7.07 9.67 -1.01
C ASN A 206 -5.72 9.72 -0.29
N LEU A 207 -4.67 9.24 -0.94
CA LEU A 207 -3.29 9.20 -0.44
C LEU A 207 -2.36 9.97 -1.38
N GLU A 208 -2.88 10.98 -2.09
CA GLU A 208 -2.05 11.81 -2.97
C GLU A 208 -0.99 12.54 -2.13
N ARG A 209 0.25 12.52 -2.65
CA ARG A 209 1.43 13.14 -2.02
C ARG A 209 1.77 12.59 -0.64
N SER A 210 1.32 11.38 -0.32
CA SER A 210 1.66 10.72 0.94
C SER A 210 3.09 10.19 0.93
N HIS A 211 3.74 10.24 2.09
CA HIS A 211 5.12 9.81 2.32
C HIS A 211 5.08 8.52 3.15
N LEU A 212 5.25 7.38 2.49
CA LEU A 212 5.35 6.05 3.09
C LEU A 212 6.73 5.47 2.81
N GLU A 213 7.77 6.24 3.15
CA GLU A 213 9.17 5.90 2.91
C GLU A 213 9.74 5.10 4.09
N MET A 214 10.67 4.19 3.81
CA MET A 214 11.35 3.36 4.83
C MET A 214 10.38 2.55 5.72
N CYS A 215 9.19 2.22 5.22
CA CYS A 215 8.15 1.53 5.97
C CYS A 215 8.29 0.01 5.88
N SER A 216 7.76 -0.70 6.87
CA SER A 216 7.49 -2.14 6.78
C SER A 216 6.00 -2.36 6.66
N LEU A 217 5.48 -2.51 5.43
CA LEU A 217 4.05 -2.64 5.15
C LEU A 217 3.73 -4.06 4.72
N GLN A 218 2.94 -4.76 5.52
CA GLN A 218 2.41 -6.08 5.23
C GLN A 218 0.89 -6.03 5.06
N ASP A 219 0.37 -6.88 4.18
CA ASP A 219 -1.06 -7.10 3.93
C ASP A 219 -1.83 -5.77 3.69
N LEU A 220 -1.20 -4.84 2.96
CA LEU A 220 -1.73 -3.52 2.68
C LEU A 220 -2.68 -3.54 1.48
N ARG A 221 -3.93 -3.12 1.70
CA ARG A 221 -4.98 -3.04 0.68
C ARG A 221 -5.29 -1.58 0.34
N LEU A 222 -4.93 -1.16 -0.86
CA LEU A 222 -5.13 0.21 -1.36
C LEU A 222 -6.23 0.30 -2.43
N TRP A 223 -7.25 -0.56 -2.41
CA TRP A 223 -8.22 -0.61 -3.51
C TRP A 223 -8.87 0.74 -3.79
N HIS A 224 -9.00 1.10 -5.07
CA HIS A 224 -9.59 2.36 -5.51
C HIS A 224 -8.92 3.62 -4.95
N CYS A 225 -7.69 3.53 -4.43
CA CYS A 225 -6.98 4.68 -3.88
C CYS A 225 -6.48 5.64 -4.96
N ARG A 226 -6.35 6.91 -4.59
CA ARG A 226 -5.58 7.90 -5.34
C ARG A 226 -4.20 8.02 -4.70
N LEU A 227 -3.16 7.64 -5.42
CA LEU A 227 -1.77 7.60 -4.93
C LEU A 227 -0.89 8.63 -5.64
N GLY A 228 -1.49 9.63 -6.30
CA GLY A 228 -0.74 10.54 -7.15
C GLY A 228 0.32 11.32 -6.37
N GLY A 229 1.59 11.23 -6.77
CA GLY A 229 2.71 11.84 -6.05
C GLY A 229 3.10 11.15 -4.75
N ALA A 230 2.46 10.03 -4.40
CA ALA A 230 2.82 9.27 -3.20
C ALA A 230 4.16 8.55 -3.38
N SER A 231 4.88 8.35 -2.29
CA SER A 231 6.20 7.73 -2.26
C SER A 231 6.21 6.52 -1.33
N PHE A 232 6.65 5.38 -1.86
CA PHE A 232 6.88 4.13 -1.13
C PHE A 232 8.37 3.74 -1.13
N SER A 233 9.27 4.70 -1.39
CA SER A 233 10.69 4.42 -1.56
C SER A 233 11.30 3.77 -0.32
N GLU A 234 12.13 2.75 -0.55
CA GLU A 234 12.86 2.03 0.51
C GLU A 234 11.93 1.29 1.50
N SER A 235 10.67 1.09 1.12
CA SER A 235 9.70 0.37 1.94
C SER A 235 9.65 -1.10 1.57
N SER A 236 9.55 -1.96 2.57
CA SER A 236 9.22 -3.38 2.38
C SER A 236 7.73 -3.52 2.18
N LEU A 237 7.32 -4.10 1.04
CA LEU A 237 5.92 -4.20 0.64
C LEU A 237 5.54 -5.67 0.51
N ALA A 238 5.07 -6.25 1.61
CA ALA A 238 4.62 -7.63 1.63
C ALA A 238 3.11 -7.73 1.36
N ASN A 239 2.70 -8.61 0.46
CA ASN A 239 1.29 -8.90 0.18
C ASN A 239 0.49 -7.62 -0.14
N LEU A 240 1.04 -6.77 -1.01
CA LEU A 240 0.38 -5.53 -1.41
C LEU A 240 -0.74 -5.79 -2.42
N SER A 241 -1.85 -5.06 -2.28
CA SER A 241 -2.92 -5.00 -3.27
C SER A 241 -3.22 -3.57 -3.70
N LEU A 242 -3.21 -3.35 -5.01
CA LEU A 242 -3.33 -2.03 -5.65
C LEU A 242 -4.50 -1.95 -6.66
N ARG A 243 -5.50 -2.82 -6.52
CA ARG A 243 -6.68 -2.88 -7.40
C ARG A 243 -7.25 -1.49 -7.67
N ARG A 244 -7.44 -1.17 -8.96
CA ARG A 244 -8.12 0.06 -9.40
C ARG A 244 -7.52 1.36 -8.83
N CYS A 245 -6.25 1.36 -8.46
CA CYS A 245 -5.55 2.56 -8.00
C CYS A 245 -5.26 3.54 -9.15
N LYS A 246 -5.12 4.82 -8.81
CA LYS A 246 -4.61 5.86 -9.71
C LYS A 246 -3.19 6.26 -9.30
N PHE A 247 -2.24 6.18 -10.23
CA PHE A 247 -0.81 6.25 -9.93
C PHE A 247 -0.08 7.44 -10.56
N LYS A 248 -0.63 8.66 -10.60
CA LYS A 248 0.10 9.73 -11.30
C LYS A 248 1.35 10.17 -10.51
N ASP A 249 2.55 10.01 -11.06
CA ASP A 249 3.81 10.40 -10.41
C ASP A 249 4.05 9.67 -9.07
N THR A 250 3.53 8.44 -8.95
CA THR A 250 3.69 7.62 -7.73
C THR A 250 5.03 6.89 -7.76
N ARG A 251 5.86 7.04 -6.72
CA ARG A 251 7.10 6.27 -6.59
C ARG A 251 6.82 4.96 -5.87
N LEU A 252 6.96 3.86 -6.59
CA LEU A 252 6.79 2.50 -6.12
C LEU A 252 7.76 1.63 -6.92
N SER A 253 8.57 0.79 -6.26
CA SER A 253 9.39 -0.18 -6.96
C SER A 253 8.69 -1.54 -6.97
N LEU A 254 8.51 -2.16 -8.14
CA LEU A 254 7.94 -3.52 -8.19
C LEU A 254 8.90 -4.56 -7.60
N ARG A 255 10.19 -4.22 -7.43
CA ARG A 255 11.20 -5.10 -6.84
C ARG A 255 11.12 -5.16 -5.32
N GLU A 256 10.54 -4.14 -4.70
CA GLU A 256 10.29 -4.09 -3.25
C GLU A 256 9.07 -4.94 -2.86
N LEU A 257 8.26 -5.35 -3.85
CA LEU A 257 7.11 -6.22 -3.64
C LEU A 257 7.57 -7.64 -3.31
N GLN A 258 7.05 -8.16 -2.20
CA GLN A 258 7.28 -9.52 -1.75
C GLN A 258 5.96 -10.21 -1.44
N LEU A 259 5.86 -11.49 -1.78
CA LEU A 259 4.73 -12.33 -1.37
C LEU A 259 5.16 -13.28 -0.27
N LEU A 260 4.45 -13.24 0.85
CA LEU A 260 4.76 -14.02 2.04
C LEU A 260 3.70 -15.10 2.31
N GLY A 261 4.11 -16.14 3.03
CA GLY A 261 3.21 -17.18 3.52
C GLY A 261 2.69 -18.17 2.46
N PRO A 262 1.58 -18.88 2.74
CA PRO A 262 1.02 -19.91 1.86
C PRO A 262 0.63 -19.40 0.46
N LEU A 263 0.30 -18.10 0.36
CA LEU A 263 -0.04 -17.42 -0.88
C LEU A 263 1.11 -17.49 -1.90
N SER A 264 2.35 -17.27 -1.45
CA SER A 264 3.55 -17.35 -2.28
C SER A 264 3.73 -18.73 -2.95
N ARG A 265 3.33 -19.82 -2.27
CA ARG A 265 3.45 -21.18 -2.84
C ARG A 265 2.52 -21.43 -4.05
N ARG A 266 1.40 -20.71 -4.14
CA ARG A 266 0.45 -20.86 -5.25
C ARG A 266 1.01 -20.28 -6.55
N ASN A 267 1.68 -19.13 -6.46
CA ASN A 267 2.35 -18.50 -7.59
C ASN A 267 3.61 -17.76 -7.12
N PRO A 268 4.78 -18.43 -7.07
CA PRO A 268 6.01 -17.85 -6.54
C PRO A 268 6.52 -16.67 -7.36
N SER A 269 6.05 -16.58 -8.60
CA SER A 269 6.44 -15.51 -9.50
C SER A 269 5.53 -14.29 -9.42
N ALA A 270 4.41 -14.34 -8.69
CA ALA A 270 3.52 -13.19 -8.59
C ALA A 270 4.19 -12.03 -7.81
N LEU A 271 3.82 -10.79 -8.13
CA LEU A 271 4.29 -9.60 -7.39
C LEU A 271 3.16 -8.96 -6.60
N LEU A 272 1.92 -9.08 -7.07
CA LEU A 272 0.74 -8.49 -6.44
C LEU A 272 -0.21 -9.58 -5.94
N LEU A 273 -0.97 -9.27 -4.89
CA LEU A 273 -1.97 -10.19 -4.35
C LEU A 273 -3.00 -10.64 -5.39
N GLU A 274 -3.42 -9.72 -6.28
CA GLU A 274 -4.41 -10.02 -7.31
C GLU A 274 -4.00 -11.17 -8.24
N GLU A 275 -2.70 -11.29 -8.54
CA GLU A 275 -2.18 -12.38 -9.38
C GLU A 275 -2.24 -13.74 -8.67
N VAL A 276 -2.01 -13.75 -7.35
CA VAL A 276 -2.06 -14.97 -6.54
C VAL A 276 -3.49 -15.46 -6.35
N GLU A 277 -4.41 -14.51 -6.19
CA GLU A 277 -5.85 -14.76 -6.05
C GLU A 277 -6.49 -15.19 -7.38
N GLY A 278 -5.76 -15.08 -8.50
CA GLY A 278 -6.25 -15.46 -9.83
C GLY A 278 -7.15 -14.40 -10.47
N GLU A 279 -7.17 -13.19 -9.91
CA GLU A 279 -7.90 -12.02 -10.40
C GLU A 279 -7.09 -11.31 -11.49
N PHE A 280 -6.81 -12.05 -12.57
CA PHE A 280 -5.92 -11.60 -13.64
C PHE A 280 -6.42 -10.36 -14.40
N GLU A 281 -7.72 -10.08 -14.35
CA GLU A 281 -8.29 -8.85 -14.92
C GLU A 281 -7.88 -7.63 -14.11
N GLU A 282 -8.01 -7.70 -12.79
CA GLU A 282 -7.56 -6.65 -11.89
C GLU A 282 -6.04 -6.48 -11.95
N ALA A 283 -5.28 -7.59 -11.93
CA ALA A 283 -3.83 -7.54 -12.09
C ALA A 283 -3.43 -6.86 -13.42
N HIS A 284 -4.08 -7.21 -14.54
CA HIS A 284 -3.83 -6.58 -15.84
C HIS A 284 -4.08 -5.06 -15.81
N HIS A 285 -5.17 -4.62 -15.19
CA HIS A 285 -5.47 -3.19 -15.03
C HIS A 285 -4.43 -2.49 -14.16
N THR A 286 -4.06 -3.09 -13.02
CA THR A 286 -3.04 -2.54 -12.12
C THR A 286 -1.70 -2.36 -12.84
N TYR A 287 -1.18 -3.38 -13.52
CA TYR A 287 0.08 -3.25 -14.25
C TYR A 287 0.01 -2.29 -15.43
N SER A 288 -1.14 -2.17 -16.09
CA SER A 288 -1.33 -1.16 -17.15
C SER A 288 -1.21 0.25 -16.60
N ALA A 289 -1.81 0.52 -15.43
CA ALA A 289 -1.74 1.82 -14.78
C ALA A 289 -0.33 2.12 -14.24
N LEU A 290 0.36 1.11 -13.70
CA LEU A 290 1.76 1.24 -13.26
C LEU A 290 2.70 1.49 -14.44
N GLU A 291 2.54 0.79 -15.56
CA GLU A 291 3.33 1.01 -16.78
C GLU A 291 3.19 2.45 -17.30
N GLU A 292 1.97 3.00 -17.28
CA GLU A 292 1.72 4.38 -17.67
C GLU A 292 2.38 5.38 -16.71
N ASN A 293 2.33 5.11 -15.40
CA ASN A 293 3.02 5.91 -14.39
C ASN A 293 4.54 5.91 -14.60
N TYR A 294 5.16 4.73 -14.72
CA TYR A 294 6.61 4.62 -14.93
C TYR A 294 7.05 5.27 -16.24
N ARG A 295 6.22 5.20 -17.30
CA ARG A 295 6.46 5.95 -18.52
C ARG A 295 6.46 7.46 -18.30
N GLY A 296 5.56 7.98 -17.47
CA GLY A 296 5.51 9.41 -17.11
C GLY A 296 6.73 9.85 -16.30
N MET A 297 7.25 9.00 -15.43
CA MET A 297 8.42 9.29 -14.59
C MET A 297 9.76 9.04 -15.29
N GLY A 298 9.79 8.31 -16.41
CA GLY A 298 11.03 7.92 -17.10
C GLY A 298 11.72 6.67 -16.52
N GLU A 299 11.04 5.91 -15.65
CA GLU A 299 11.57 4.71 -14.99
C GLU A 299 11.50 3.48 -15.91
N LEU A 300 12.51 3.31 -16.76
CA LEU A 300 12.50 2.33 -17.85
C LEU A 300 12.46 0.87 -17.38
N GLU A 301 13.23 0.53 -16.34
CA GLU A 301 13.33 -0.85 -15.86
C GLU A 301 12.01 -1.32 -15.23
N GLU A 302 11.42 -0.49 -14.37
CA GLU A 302 10.15 -0.76 -13.72
C GLU A 302 8.99 -0.77 -14.72
N ARG A 303 9.01 0.12 -15.72
CA ARG A 303 8.07 0.09 -16.84
C ARG A 303 8.11 -1.24 -17.58
N ASP A 304 9.31 -1.73 -17.92
CA ASP A 304 9.46 -2.97 -18.66
C ASP A 304 9.01 -4.18 -17.83
N LEU A 305 9.28 -4.19 -16.52
CA LEU A 305 8.77 -5.21 -15.61
C LEU A 305 7.23 -5.17 -15.51
N ALA A 306 6.62 -3.99 -15.35
CA ALA A 306 5.16 -3.83 -15.36
C ALA A 306 4.55 -4.33 -16.67
N PHE A 307 5.15 -4.00 -17.81
CA PHE A 307 4.71 -4.46 -19.13
C PHE A 307 4.76 -6.00 -19.27
N LEU A 308 5.82 -6.64 -18.77
CA LEU A 308 5.95 -8.09 -18.78
C LEU A 308 4.85 -8.75 -17.96
N ARG A 309 4.61 -8.26 -16.75
CA ARG A 309 3.57 -8.78 -15.86
C ARG A 309 2.17 -8.55 -16.39
N LYS A 310 1.91 -7.38 -16.98
CA LYS A 310 0.65 -7.07 -17.70
C LYS A 310 0.32 -8.13 -18.75
N ASN A 311 1.30 -8.54 -19.56
CA ASN A 311 1.11 -9.55 -20.60
C ASN A 311 1.02 -10.98 -20.03
N GLU A 312 1.70 -11.26 -18.92
CA GLU A 312 1.57 -12.52 -18.21
C GLU A 312 0.15 -12.69 -17.62
N ALA A 313 -0.40 -11.64 -16.99
CA ALA A 313 -1.79 -11.61 -16.53
C ALA A 313 -2.77 -11.82 -17.69
N LYS A 314 -2.57 -11.12 -18.83
CA LYS A 314 -3.38 -11.31 -20.04
C LYS A 314 -3.34 -12.76 -20.57
N ARG A 315 -2.16 -13.39 -20.57
CA ARG A 315 -2.00 -14.80 -20.94
C ARG A 315 -2.78 -15.72 -20.00
N MET A 316 -2.67 -15.53 -18.69
CA MET A 316 -3.35 -16.36 -17.70
C MET A 316 -4.87 -16.19 -17.75
N MET A 317 -5.35 -14.96 -18.01
CA MET A 317 -6.75 -14.68 -18.31
C MET A 317 -7.23 -15.44 -19.55
N ALA A 318 -6.48 -15.41 -20.66
CA ALA A 318 -6.83 -16.16 -21.87
C ALA A 318 -6.94 -17.67 -21.62
N LYS A 319 -6.05 -18.23 -20.79
CA LYS A 319 -6.12 -19.63 -20.34
C LYS A 319 -7.41 -19.91 -19.56
N ARG A 320 -7.74 -19.06 -18.58
CA ARG A 320 -8.93 -19.19 -17.73
C ARG A 320 -10.23 -19.10 -18.54
N ASN A 321 -10.26 -18.21 -19.53
CA ASN A 321 -11.44 -17.96 -20.37
C ASN A 321 -11.57 -18.92 -21.57
N GLY A 322 -10.71 -19.95 -21.67
CA GLY A 322 -10.74 -20.92 -22.77
C GLY A 322 -10.33 -20.36 -24.14
N ARG A 323 -9.70 -19.18 -24.19
CA ARG A 323 -9.21 -18.57 -25.45
C ARG A 323 -7.86 -19.16 -25.84
N ILE A 324 -7.91 -20.40 -26.35
CA ILE A 324 -6.72 -21.21 -26.62
C ILE A 324 -5.76 -20.52 -27.60
N LEU A 325 -6.27 -19.95 -28.70
CA LEU A 325 -5.43 -19.25 -29.67
C LEU A 325 -4.67 -18.07 -29.06
N GLU A 326 -5.35 -17.25 -28.27
CA GLU A 326 -4.74 -16.11 -27.58
C GLU A 326 -3.71 -16.58 -26.53
N TYR A 327 -4.04 -17.62 -25.77
CA TYR A 327 -3.10 -18.21 -24.80
C TYR A 327 -1.83 -18.75 -25.47
N LEU A 328 -1.97 -19.48 -26.57
CA LEU A 328 -0.85 -20.04 -27.34
C LEU A 328 0.00 -18.92 -27.94
N TYR A 329 -0.62 -17.91 -28.54
CA TYR A 329 0.08 -16.74 -29.07
C TYR A 329 0.89 -16.02 -27.98
N GLN A 330 0.27 -15.74 -26.82
CA GLN A 330 0.96 -15.08 -25.71
C GLN A 330 2.10 -15.95 -25.14
N THR A 331 1.91 -17.26 -25.10
CA THR A 331 2.95 -18.21 -24.65
C THR A 331 4.13 -18.22 -25.62
N PHE A 332 3.84 -18.25 -26.92
CA PHE A 332 4.84 -18.13 -27.97
C PHE A 332 5.61 -16.81 -27.86
N MET A 333 4.93 -15.67 -27.75
CA MET A 333 5.57 -14.36 -27.64
C MET A 333 6.46 -14.23 -26.38
N ARG A 334 6.03 -14.82 -25.25
CA ARG A 334 6.84 -14.90 -24.03
C ARG A 334 8.14 -15.67 -24.26
N ALA A 335 8.04 -16.85 -24.88
CA ALA A 335 9.19 -17.72 -25.12
C ALA A 335 10.16 -17.09 -26.12
N TYR A 336 9.63 -16.62 -27.26
CA TYR A 336 10.40 -16.15 -28.39
C TYR A 336 11.14 -14.83 -28.13
N SER A 337 10.54 -13.90 -27.39
CA SER A 337 11.11 -12.54 -27.24
C SER A 337 10.86 -11.88 -25.89
N SER A 338 10.27 -12.59 -24.93
CA SER A 338 9.72 -12.00 -23.70
C SER A 338 8.78 -10.83 -24.02
N TYR A 339 7.83 -11.04 -24.93
CA TYR A 339 6.90 -10.01 -25.41
C TYR A 339 7.57 -8.82 -26.11
N GLY A 340 8.76 -9.01 -26.66
CA GLY A 340 9.50 -7.99 -27.41
C GLY A 340 10.36 -7.06 -26.55
N THR A 341 10.68 -7.46 -25.33
CA THR A 341 11.59 -6.70 -24.45
C THR A 341 13.04 -7.19 -24.52
N SER A 342 13.30 -8.43 -24.96
CA SER A 342 14.64 -9.02 -24.93
C SER A 342 15.18 -9.35 -26.33
N PRO A 343 16.11 -8.56 -26.88
CA PRO A 343 16.73 -8.87 -28.18
C PRO A 343 17.56 -10.16 -28.13
N VAL A 344 18.19 -10.46 -26.99
CA VAL A 344 18.98 -11.69 -26.78
C VAL A 344 18.10 -12.94 -26.92
N ARG A 345 16.85 -12.91 -26.41
CA ARG A 345 15.93 -14.06 -26.58
C ARG A 345 15.52 -14.27 -28.03
N ILE A 346 15.40 -13.21 -28.82
CA ILE A 346 15.08 -13.31 -30.25
C ILE A 346 16.22 -14.02 -30.97
N VAL A 347 17.47 -13.64 -30.69
CA VAL A 347 18.66 -14.32 -31.25
C VAL A 347 18.71 -15.78 -30.81
N ALA A 348 18.58 -16.06 -29.52
CA ALA A 348 18.60 -17.43 -29.01
C ALA A 348 17.48 -18.30 -29.61
N SER A 349 16.27 -17.74 -29.75
CA SER A 349 15.14 -18.44 -30.37
C SER A 349 15.37 -18.67 -31.86
N SER A 350 15.98 -17.70 -32.55
CA SER A 350 16.37 -17.82 -33.97
C SER A 350 17.37 -18.95 -34.17
N VAL A 351 18.41 -19.01 -33.34
CA VAL A 351 19.37 -20.11 -33.32
C VAL A 351 18.65 -21.44 -33.08
N GLY A 352 17.75 -21.51 -32.10
CA GLY A 352 16.94 -22.71 -31.84
C GLY A 352 16.13 -23.18 -33.06
N VAL A 353 15.50 -22.25 -33.80
CA VAL A 353 14.78 -22.57 -35.04
C VAL A 353 15.73 -23.13 -36.10
N MET A 354 16.92 -22.53 -36.27
CA MET A 354 17.92 -23.04 -37.21
C MET A 354 18.32 -24.49 -36.85
N PHE A 355 18.60 -24.76 -35.57
CA PHE A 355 18.93 -26.13 -35.12
C PHE A 355 17.81 -27.14 -35.39
N LEU A 356 16.55 -26.75 -35.18
CA LEU A 356 15.40 -27.63 -35.46
C LEU A 356 15.21 -27.90 -36.95
N CYS A 357 15.39 -26.89 -37.80
CA CYS A 357 15.33 -27.06 -39.26
C CYS A 357 16.49 -27.93 -39.75
N ALA A 358 17.71 -27.67 -39.27
CA ALA A 358 18.89 -28.48 -39.54
C ALA A 358 18.69 -29.96 -39.18
N LEU A 359 18.09 -30.22 -38.00
CA LEU A 359 17.77 -31.58 -37.56
C LEU A 359 16.79 -32.26 -38.53
N TYR A 360 15.75 -31.55 -38.96
CA TYR A 360 14.80 -32.08 -39.95
C TYR A 360 15.47 -32.36 -41.30
N TYR A 361 16.28 -31.43 -41.82
CA TYR A 361 16.98 -31.61 -43.10
C TYR A 361 17.91 -32.81 -43.07
N TRP A 362 18.64 -32.99 -41.97
CA TRP A 362 19.53 -34.13 -41.79
C TRP A 362 18.78 -35.46 -41.71
N LEU A 363 17.69 -35.53 -40.94
CA LEU A 363 16.90 -36.76 -40.77
C LEU A 363 16.09 -37.13 -42.01
N SER A 364 15.54 -36.15 -42.72
CA SER A 364 14.78 -36.38 -43.95
C SER A 364 15.65 -36.73 -45.15
N GLY A 365 16.95 -36.41 -45.11
CA GLY A 365 17.84 -36.53 -46.27
C GLY A 365 17.44 -35.61 -47.42
N GLY A 366 16.64 -34.56 -47.14
CA GLY A 366 16.04 -33.69 -48.15
C GLY A 366 16.97 -32.62 -48.71
N LEU A 367 18.29 -32.78 -48.62
CA LEU A 367 19.27 -31.82 -49.15
C LEU A 367 20.24 -32.51 -50.11
N ASP A 368 20.44 -31.91 -51.28
CA ASP A 368 21.43 -32.32 -52.27
C ASP A 368 22.75 -31.57 -52.04
N TYR A 369 23.79 -32.31 -51.68
CA TYR A 369 25.18 -31.85 -51.54
C TYR A 369 26.10 -32.48 -52.61
N GLY A 370 25.52 -32.96 -53.72
CA GLY A 370 26.24 -33.74 -54.71
C GLY A 370 26.57 -35.16 -54.20
N PRO A 371 27.78 -35.69 -54.42
CA PRO A 371 28.08 -37.12 -54.22
C PRO A 371 28.16 -37.56 -52.75
N HIS A 372 28.10 -36.63 -51.79
CA HIS A 372 28.27 -36.94 -50.37
C HIS A 372 26.94 -36.86 -49.60
N ARG A 373 26.74 -37.77 -48.65
CA ARG A 373 25.59 -37.71 -47.76
C ARG A 373 25.76 -36.52 -46.81
N PRO A 374 24.73 -35.66 -46.63
CA PRO A 374 24.83 -34.50 -45.75
C PRO A 374 25.17 -34.90 -44.31
N SER A 375 26.23 -34.31 -43.75
CA SER A 375 26.45 -34.30 -42.31
C SER A 375 25.46 -33.36 -41.62
N PHE A 376 25.25 -33.52 -40.32
CA PHE A 376 24.45 -32.57 -39.53
C PHE A 376 25.02 -31.15 -39.60
N THR A 377 26.36 -31.01 -39.61
CA THR A 377 27.03 -29.72 -39.76
C THR A 377 26.72 -29.05 -41.09
N SER A 378 26.62 -29.83 -42.17
CA SER A 378 26.22 -29.32 -43.48
C SER A 378 24.77 -28.82 -43.44
N ALA A 379 23.85 -29.63 -42.89
CA ALA A 379 22.44 -29.24 -42.71
C ALA A 379 22.28 -27.97 -41.84
N LEU A 380 23.10 -27.80 -40.81
CA LEU A 380 23.13 -26.60 -39.97
C LEU A 380 23.63 -25.38 -40.74
N TYR A 381 24.68 -25.52 -41.56
CA TYR A 381 25.14 -24.47 -42.45
C TYR A 381 24.04 -24.04 -43.43
N PHE A 382 23.36 -25.00 -44.08
CA PHE A 382 22.24 -24.69 -44.99
C PHE A 382 21.10 -23.95 -44.29
N SER A 383 20.71 -24.40 -43.10
CA SER A 383 19.70 -23.73 -42.29
C SER A 383 20.11 -22.29 -41.93
N ALA A 384 21.35 -22.08 -41.50
CA ALA A 384 21.86 -20.75 -41.15
C ALA A 384 21.83 -19.77 -42.33
N ILE A 385 22.30 -20.18 -43.52
CA ILE A 385 22.29 -19.31 -44.71
C ILE A 385 20.87 -19.09 -45.26
N THR A 386 19.97 -20.05 -45.09
CA THR A 386 18.56 -19.95 -45.49
C THR A 386 17.82 -18.98 -44.57
N PHE A 387 17.97 -19.15 -43.25
CA PHE A 387 17.40 -18.24 -42.25
C PHE A 387 17.96 -16.83 -42.37
N ALA A 388 19.27 -16.68 -42.62
CA ALA A 388 19.90 -15.39 -42.87
C ALA A 388 19.53 -14.80 -44.25
N THR A 389 18.79 -15.53 -45.08
CA THR A 389 18.37 -15.12 -46.43
C THR A 389 19.53 -14.83 -47.40
N ILE A 390 20.69 -15.47 -47.21
CA ILE A 390 21.91 -15.25 -48.01
C ILE A 390 21.89 -16.10 -49.29
N GLY A 391 21.60 -17.41 -49.17
CA GLY A 391 21.43 -18.33 -50.30
C GLY A 391 22.60 -18.43 -51.30
N TYR A 392 23.71 -19.08 -50.92
CA TYR A 392 24.89 -19.24 -51.79
C TYR A 392 24.70 -20.16 -53.00
N GLY A 393 23.64 -20.99 -53.03
CA GLY A 393 23.30 -21.85 -54.16
C GLY A 393 24.13 -23.13 -54.28
N ASP A 394 24.95 -23.44 -53.27
CA ASP A 394 25.79 -24.63 -53.14
C ASP A 394 25.01 -25.88 -52.68
N VAL A 395 23.83 -25.70 -52.10
CA VAL A 395 22.97 -26.76 -51.56
C VAL A 395 21.55 -26.58 -52.06
N VAL A 396 20.93 -27.66 -52.54
CA VAL A 396 19.57 -27.62 -53.09
C VAL A 396 18.61 -28.48 -52.26
N PRO A 397 17.50 -27.92 -51.74
CA PRO A 397 16.50 -28.72 -51.05
C PRO A 397 15.67 -29.57 -52.02
N LEU A 398 15.36 -30.79 -51.60
CA LEU A 398 14.61 -31.80 -52.32
C LEU A 398 13.30 -32.14 -51.60
N GLY A 399 12.28 -32.54 -52.35
CA GLY A 399 11.00 -32.99 -51.79
C GLY A 399 10.37 -31.99 -50.83
N SER A 400 9.96 -32.45 -49.64
CA SER A 400 9.34 -31.64 -48.59
C SER A 400 10.27 -30.59 -47.97
N ALA A 401 11.60 -30.76 -48.06
CA ALA A 401 12.56 -29.79 -47.54
C ALA A 401 12.48 -28.43 -48.26
N ARG A 402 11.98 -28.40 -49.51
CA ARG A 402 11.75 -27.15 -50.25
C ARG A 402 10.73 -26.24 -49.55
N VAL A 403 9.65 -26.85 -49.04
CA VAL A 403 8.60 -26.13 -48.34
C VAL A 403 9.12 -25.61 -47.00
N LEU A 404 9.87 -26.44 -46.26
CA LEU A 404 10.48 -26.01 -45.00
C LEU A 404 11.50 -24.88 -45.21
N ALA A 405 12.36 -24.97 -46.22
CA ALA A 405 13.33 -23.93 -46.54
C ALA A 405 12.66 -22.60 -46.90
N ALA A 406 11.54 -22.63 -47.63
CA ALA A 406 10.76 -21.43 -47.91
C ALA A 406 10.16 -20.80 -46.63
N ILE A 407 9.61 -21.63 -45.72
CA ILE A 407 9.08 -21.17 -44.43
C ILE A 407 10.20 -20.62 -43.55
N GLU A 408 11.34 -21.29 -43.49
CA GLU A 408 12.52 -20.89 -42.72
C GLU A 408 13.07 -19.55 -43.20
N GLY A 409 13.24 -19.37 -44.51
CA GLY A 409 13.70 -18.10 -45.09
C GLY A 409 12.73 -16.95 -44.81
N PHE A 410 11.42 -17.19 -44.95
CA PHE A 410 10.40 -16.19 -44.61
C PHE A 410 10.43 -15.83 -43.12
N TRP A 411 10.53 -16.83 -42.24
CA TRP A 411 10.61 -16.62 -40.81
C TRP A 411 11.89 -15.91 -40.40
N GLY A 412 13.02 -16.24 -41.04
CA GLY A 412 14.30 -15.59 -40.80
C GLY A 412 14.28 -14.10 -41.14
N PHE A 413 13.68 -13.74 -42.28
CA PHE A 413 13.44 -12.33 -42.66
C PHE A 413 12.60 -11.59 -41.60
N PHE A 414 11.50 -12.19 -41.16
CA PHE A 414 10.63 -11.60 -40.13
C PHE A 414 11.37 -11.45 -38.78
N SER A 415 12.07 -12.50 -38.35
CA SER A 415 12.84 -12.55 -37.10
C SER A 415 13.89 -11.46 -37.04
N ASN A 416 14.65 -11.28 -38.12
CA ASN A 416 15.69 -10.25 -38.21
C ASN A 416 15.08 -8.83 -38.16
N SER A 417 13.98 -8.61 -38.89
CA SER A 417 13.24 -7.34 -38.86
C SER A 417 12.72 -7.03 -37.46
N TYR A 418 12.16 -8.03 -36.78
CA TYR A 418 11.65 -7.89 -35.42
C TYR A 418 12.77 -7.66 -34.40
N PHE A 419 13.91 -8.34 -34.54
CA PHE A 419 15.11 -8.10 -33.74
C PHE A 419 15.56 -6.65 -33.84
N LEU A 420 15.64 -6.08 -35.05
CA LEU A 420 16.02 -4.69 -35.26
C LEU A 420 15.05 -3.72 -34.58
N VAL A 421 13.74 -3.97 -34.65
CA VAL A 421 12.74 -3.14 -33.97
C VAL A 421 12.91 -3.18 -32.45
N VAL A 422 13.13 -4.37 -31.88
CA VAL A 422 13.32 -4.54 -30.43
C VAL A 422 14.65 -3.96 -29.97
N LEU A 423 15.71 -4.12 -30.75
CA LEU A 423 17.02 -3.54 -30.47
C LEU A 423 16.99 -2.02 -30.57
N ALA A 424 16.39 -1.46 -31.62
CA ALA A 424 16.23 -0.01 -31.77
C ALA A 424 15.41 0.56 -30.61
N ARG A 425 14.29 -0.09 -30.24
CA ARG A 425 13.53 0.31 -29.06
C ARG A 425 14.38 0.30 -27.80
N ARG A 426 15.36 -0.59 -27.65
CA ARG A 426 16.23 -0.63 -26.48
C ARG A 426 17.32 0.46 -26.54
N LEU A 427 17.99 0.62 -27.68
CA LEU A 427 19.11 1.56 -27.85
C LEU A 427 18.69 3.03 -27.89
N TYR A 428 17.53 3.36 -28.45
CA TYR A 428 17.02 4.73 -28.49
C TYR A 428 16.22 5.10 -27.23
N ARG A 429 16.20 4.23 -26.21
CA ARG A 429 15.61 4.48 -24.89
C ARG A 429 16.65 4.84 -23.83
N ASP A 430 17.91 4.44 -24.03
CA ASP A 430 19.07 4.89 -23.27
C ASP A 430 19.63 6.18 -23.90
#